data_AF-A0A920VU57-F1
#
_entry.id   AF-A0A920VU57-F1
#
_cell.length_a   1.000
_cell.length_b   1.000
_cell.length_c   1.000
_cell.angle_alpha   90.00
_cell.angle_beta   90.00
_cell.angle_gamma   90.00
#
_symmetry.space_group_name_H-M   'P 1'
#
loop_
_entity.id
_entity.type
_entity.pdbx_description
1 polymer ?
#
loop_
_entity_poly.entity_id
_entity_poly.type
_entity_poly.pdbx_seq_one_letter_code
_entity_poly.pdbx_strand_id
1 'polypeptide(L)' 'MILKKGLSKVLKELEENSNSILFIDEIHTIIGAGATSGGVMDASNLLKPALAKNGLRFIGSTHL' A
#
# COMPACT_ATOMS: atom_id res chain seq x y z
N MET A 1 -4.73 -5.60 13.61
CA MET A 1 -3.43 -5.21 14.22
C MET A 1 -2.53 -4.36 13.29
N ILE A 2 -3.04 -3.81 12.18
CA ILE A 2 -2.21 -3.07 11.18
C ILE A 2 -2.40 -1.54 11.23
N LEU A 3 -3.49 -1.03 11.81
CA LEU A 3 -3.91 0.39 11.74
C LEU A 3 -2.97 1.42 12.39
N LYS A 4 -1.97 1.01 13.19
CA LYS A 4 -0.99 1.93 13.82
C LYS A 4 0.37 1.99 13.12
N LYS A 5 0.61 1.16 12.10
CA LYS A 5 1.89 1.12 11.38
C LYS A 5 1.78 1.92 10.07
N GLY A 6 2.79 2.73 9.77
CA GLY A 6 2.88 3.39 8.45
C GLY A 6 3.07 2.37 7.33
N LEU A 7 2.60 2.71 6.12
CA LEU A 7 2.59 1.81 4.95
C LEU A 7 3.96 1.18 4.65
N SER A 8 5.06 1.93 4.78
CA SER A 8 6.43 1.44 4.58
C SER A 8 6.77 0.24 5.48
N LYS A 9 6.34 0.25 6.75
CA LYS A 9 6.60 -0.85 7.69
C LYS A 9 5.76 -2.08 7.36
N VAL A 10 4.52 -1.88 6.93
CA VAL A 10 3.63 -2.96 6.49
C VAL A 10 4.20 -3.64 5.25
N LEU A 11 4.67 -2.87 4.26
CA LEU A 11 5.27 -3.42 3.05
C LEU A 11 6.50 -4.30 3.36
N LYS A 12 7.37 -3.87 4.28
CA LYS A 12 8.53 -4.66 4.70
C LYS A 12 8.13 -6.00 5.37
N GLU A 13 7.13 -5.97 6.24
CA GLU A 13 6.62 -7.19 6.89
C GLU A 13 5.96 -8.16 5.89
N LEU A 14 5.36 -7.62 4.81
CA LEU A 14 4.79 -8.42 3.73
C LEU A 14 5.86 -9.01 2.81
N GLU A 15 6.96 -8.30 2.56
CA GLU A 15 8.12 -8.86 1.83
C GLU A 15 8.74 -10.06 2.57
N GLU A 16 8.76 -10.04 3.91
CA GLU A 16 9.27 -11.14 4.74
C GLU A 16 8.32 -12.36 4.76
N ASN A 17 7.04 -12.19 4.37
CA ASN A 17 6.03 -13.24 4.38
C ASN A 17 5.52 -13.56 2.97
N SER A 18 6.15 -14.54 2.33
CA SER A 18 5.90 -14.97 0.94
C SER A 18 4.47 -15.36 0.59
N ASN A 19 3.61 -15.61 1.59
CA ASN A 19 2.21 -15.97 1.40
C ASN A 19 1.16 -14.90 1.74
N SER A 20 1.59 -13.68 2.04
CA SER A 20 0.67 -12.60 2.42
C SER A 20 -0.03 -11.96 1.22
N ILE A 21 -1.27 -11.53 1.44
CA ILE A 21 -2.04 -10.71 0.49
C ILE A 21 -2.44 -9.42 1.21
N LEU A 22 -2.11 -8.28 0.62
CA LEU A 22 -2.54 -6.97 1.10
C LEU A 22 -3.85 -6.57 0.44
N PHE A 23 -4.91 -6.43 1.23
CA PHE A 23 -6.17 -5.85 0.76
C PHE A 23 -6.19 -4.34 1.03
N ILE A 24 -6.48 -3.55 0.00
CA ILE A 24 -6.64 -2.11 0.07
C ILE A 24 -8.03 -1.78 -0.44
N ASP A 25 -8.92 -1.40 0.46
CA ASP A 25 -10.18 -0.81 0.07
C ASP A 25 -9.93 0.61 -0.45
N GLU A 26 -10.63 1.01 -1.51
CA GLU A 26 -10.47 2.31 -2.15
C GLU A 26 -9.03 2.64 -2.53
N ILE A 27 -8.41 1.81 -3.36
CA ILE A 27 -6.99 1.95 -3.73
C ILE A 27 -6.65 3.33 -4.33
N HIS A 28 -7.65 4.00 -4.92
CA HIS A 28 -7.51 5.36 -5.44
C HIS A 28 -7.22 6.40 -4.35
N THR A 29 -7.60 6.16 -3.09
CA THR A 29 -7.21 7.04 -1.96
C THR A 29 -5.72 7.03 -1.69
N ILE A 30 -5.03 5.94 -2.03
CA ILE A 30 -3.58 5.81 -1.83
C ILE A 30 -2.80 6.25 -3.08
N ILE A 31 -3.35 6.01 -4.27
CA ILE A 31 -2.68 6.29 -5.56
C ILE A 31 -3.00 7.70 -6.10
N GLY A 32 -4.24 8.16 -5.94
CA GLY A 32 -4.80 9.33 -6.64
C GLY A 32 -5.09 10.56 -5.78
N ALA A 33 -5.21 10.42 -4.46
CA ALA A 33 -5.49 11.54 -3.55
C ALA A 33 -4.26 12.42 -3.25
N GLY A 34 -3.47 12.75 -4.27
CA GLY A 34 -2.27 13.57 -4.17
C GLY A 34 -2.44 14.75 -3.19
N ALA A 35 -1.68 14.69 -2.10
CA ALA A 35 -1.18 15.86 -1.38
C ALA A 35 -2.15 16.82 -0.66
N THR A 36 -3.35 16.43 -0.22
CA THR A 36 -4.21 17.38 0.54
C THR A 36 -4.14 17.28 2.06
N SER A 37 -3.47 16.27 2.63
CA SER A 37 -3.29 16.17 4.07
C SER A 37 -1.92 15.60 4.40
N GLY A 38 -1.05 16.44 4.95
CA GLY A 38 0.40 16.28 5.13
C GLY A 38 0.88 15.14 6.05
N GLY A 39 0.18 14.01 6.10
CA GLY A 39 0.59 12.78 6.80
C GLY A 39 0.94 11.60 5.89
N VAL A 40 0.74 11.74 4.56
CA VAL A 40 0.92 10.66 3.57
C VAL A 40 1.90 11.13 2.49
N MET A 41 3.16 11.36 2.86
CA MET A 41 4.19 11.68 1.88
C MET A 41 4.50 10.41 1.07
N ASP A 42 3.76 10.28 -0.04
CA ASP A 42 3.85 9.37 -1.18
C ASP A 42 3.86 7.87 -0.93
N ALA A 43 2.76 7.38 -0.35
CA ALA A 43 2.39 5.98 -0.44
C ALA A 43 2.40 5.44 -1.89
N SER A 44 1.99 6.25 -2.88
CA SER A 44 2.04 5.92 -4.31
C SER A 44 3.47 5.68 -4.83
N ASN A 45 4.45 6.50 -4.39
CA ASN A 45 5.85 6.33 -4.79
C ASN A 45 6.53 5.14 -4.11
N LEU A 46 6.01 4.70 -2.95
CA LEU A 46 6.46 3.46 -2.28
C LEU A 46 5.79 2.21 -2.85
N LEU A 47 4.52 2.31 -3.27
CA LEU A 47 3.78 1.20 -3.85
C LEU A 47 4.28 0.87 -5.24
N LYS A 48 4.44 1.83 -6.17
CA LYS A 48 4.85 1.55 -7.56
C LYS A 48 6.08 0.63 -7.66
N PRO A 49 7.19 0.86 -6.93
CA PRO A 49 8.34 -0.04 -6.93
C PRO A 49 8.03 -1.39 -6.26
N ALA A 50 7.24 -1.40 -5.19
CA ALA A 50 6.84 -2.60 -4.47
C ALA A 50 5.93 -3.52 -5.32
N LEU A 51 5.07 -2.97 -6.18
CA LEU A 51 4.29 -3.74 -7.16
C LEU A 51 5.16 -4.25 -8.31
N ALA A 52 6.21 -3.51 -8.70
CA ALA A 52 7.14 -3.91 -9.75
C ALA A 52 8.13 -5.01 -9.28
N LYS A 53 8.42 -5.06 -7.99
CA LYS A 53 9.28 -6.06 -7.37
C LYS A 53 8.46 -7.33 -7.16
N ASN A 54 8.69 -8.34 -8.01
CA ASN A 54 8.00 -9.64 -7.95
C ASN A 54 8.07 -10.22 -6.53
N GLY A 55 6.93 -10.30 -5.83
CA GLY A 55 6.87 -10.85 -4.46
C GLY A 55 5.67 -10.38 -3.64
N LEU A 56 5.13 -9.21 -3.92
CA LEU A 56 3.96 -8.67 -3.21
C LEU A 56 2.66 -8.96 -3.96
N ARG A 57 1.71 -9.59 -3.27
CA ARG A 57 0.34 -9.81 -3.77
C ARG A 57 -0.61 -8.82 -3.11
N PHE A 58 -1.40 -8.13 -3.91
CA PHE A 58 -2.35 -7.14 -3.45
C PHE A 58 -3.69 -7.29 -4.15
N ILE A 59 -4.76 -6.92 -3.44
CA ILE A 59 -6.13 -6.84 -3.95
C ILE A 59 -6.61 -5.43 -3.65
N GLY A 60 -6.94 -4.66 -4.69
CA GLY A 60 -7.51 -3.34 -4.58
C GLY A 60 -9.01 -3.38 -4.86
N SER A 61 -9.80 -2.64 -4.08
CA SER A 61 -11.19 -2.31 -4.40
C SER A 61 -11.28 -0.84 -4.82
N THR A 62 -12.29 -0.52 -5.63
CA THR A 62 -12.73 0.85 -5.89
C THR A 62 -14.25 0.87 -5.92
N HIS A 63 -14.86 1.94 -5.42
CA HIS A 63 -16.25 2.23 -5.77
C HIS A 63 -16.33 2.72 -7.22
N LEU A 64 -17.48 2.47 -7.84
CA LEU A 64 -17.86 2.99 -9.17
C LEU A 64 -18.32 4.45 -9.08
#